data_AF-A0A4R6J4V7-F1
#
_entry.id   AF-A0A4R6J4V7-F1
#
_cell.length_a   1.000
_cell.length_b   1.000
_cell.length_c   1.000
_cell.angle_alpha   90.00
_cell.angle_beta   90.00
_cell.angle_gamma   90.00
#
_symmetry.space_group_name_H-M   'P 1'
#
loop_
_entity.id
_entity.type
_entity.pdbx_description
1 polymer ?
#
loop_
_entity_poly.entity_id
_entity_poly.type
_entity_poly.pdbx_seq_one_letter_code
_entity_poly.pdbx_strand_id
1 'polypeptide(L)'
;MTWSLPSGQAIAKQLGAPVLSSADLSELRSYSLGLERSTPLWYYVLKEAEVEEDGLRMGPVGGRIVAEVLIGLLQNDPTSYVAVAPDWRPTLPSAAGTGEFRMVDLLTVAGVDPASRGQ
;
A
#
# COMPACT_ATOMS: atom_id res chain seq x y z
N MET A 1 -1.65 -20.58 -16.25
CA MET A 1 -2.21 -20.62 -14.88
C MET A 1 -2.79 -19.24 -14.57
N THR A 2 -4.11 -19.12 -14.58
CA THR A 2 -4.80 -17.93 -14.06
C THR A 2 -5.14 -18.27 -12.62
N TRP A 3 -4.67 -17.48 -11.65
CA TRP A 3 -4.79 -17.73 -10.21
C TRP A 3 -6.24 -17.65 -9.66
N SER A 4 -7.24 -17.81 -10.53
CA SER A 4 -8.68 -17.64 -10.25
C SER A 4 -9.06 -16.32 -9.56
N LEU A 5 -8.17 -15.32 -9.62
CA LEU A 5 -8.42 -13.99 -9.10
C LEU A 5 -9.29 -13.20 -10.07
N PRO A 6 -10.25 -12.40 -9.57
CA PRO A 6 -10.98 -11.44 -10.40
C PRO A 6 -10.03 -10.44 -11.06
N SER A 7 -10.47 -9.84 -12.17
CA SER A 7 -9.72 -8.76 -12.81
C SER A 7 -9.63 -7.53 -11.91
N GLY A 8 -8.64 -6.68 -12.15
CA GLY A 8 -8.52 -5.41 -11.43
C GLY A 8 -9.74 -4.52 -11.58
N GLN A 9 -10.36 -4.48 -12.77
CA GLN A 9 -11.62 -3.75 -12.99
C GLN A 9 -12.76 -4.32 -12.13
N ALA A 10 -12.84 -5.64 -11.97
CA ALA A 10 -13.87 -6.27 -11.15
C ALA A 10 -13.68 -5.93 -9.66
N ILE A 11 -12.44 -5.97 -9.18
CA ILE A 11 -12.11 -5.56 -7.81
C ILE A 11 -12.38 -4.06 -7.60
N ALA A 12 -11.97 -3.18 -8.52
CA ALA A 12 -12.23 -1.75 -8.44
C ALA A 12 -13.72 -1.43 -8.28
N LYS A 13 -14.57 -2.09 -9.10
CA LYS A 13 -16.03 -1.98 -8.98
C LYS A 13 -16.54 -2.44 -7.62
N GLN A 14 -16.05 -3.58 -7.13
CA GLN A 14 -16.46 -4.12 -5.83
C GLN A 14 -16.06 -3.21 -4.66
N LEU A 15 -14.91 -2.54 -4.77
CA LEU A 15 -14.42 -1.58 -3.79
C LEU A 15 -15.06 -0.17 -3.92
N GLY A 16 -15.84 0.09 -4.97
CA GLY A 16 -16.34 1.42 -5.28
C GLY A 16 -15.25 2.42 -5.68
N ALA A 17 -14.10 1.93 -6.13
CA ALA A 17 -12.98 2.74 -6.59
C ALA A 17 -13.14 3.16 -8.07
N PRO A 18 -12.45 4.23 -8.52
CA PRO A 18 -12.33 4.54 -9.94
C PRO A 18 -11.83 3.33 -10.74
N VAL A 19 -12.49 3.05 -11.86
CA VAL A 19 -12.14 1.92 -12.73
C VAL A 19 -11.34 2.45 -13.91
N LEU A 20 -10.11 1.95 -14.10
CA LEU A 20 -9.31 2.27 -15.27
C LEU A 20 -10.04 1.86 -16.55
N SER A 21 -10.02 2.76 -17.53
CA SER A 21 -10.68 2.55 -18.81
C SER A 21 -9.85 1.62 -19.70
N SER A 22 -10.47 1.05 -20.74
CA SER A 22 -9.73 0.29 -21.76
C SER A 22 -8.83 1.17 -22.63
N ALA A 23 -8.85 2.50 -22.47
CA ALA A 23 -7.88 3.40 -23.09
C ALA A 23 -6.59 3.45 -22.26
N ASP A 24 -6.71 3.52 -20.93
CA ASP A 24 -5.59 3.47 -19.98
C ASP A 24 -4.83 2.13 -20.04
N LEU A 25 -5.46 1.10 -20.60
CA LEU A 25 -4.94 -0.27 -20.72
C LEU A 25 -4.71 -0.67 -22.18
N SER A 26 -4.59 0.30 -23.09
CA SER A 26 -4.53 0.06 -24.54
C SER A 26 -3.34 -0.80 -24.97
N GLU A 27 -2.22 -0.75 -24.25
CA GLU A 27 -1.02 -1.56 -24.47
C GLU A 27 -1.28 -3.06 -24.36
N LEU A 28 -2.27 -3.45 -23.54
CA LEU A 28 -2.64 -4.85 -23.35
C LEU A 28 -3.36 -5.46 -24.56
N ARG A 29 -3.86 -4.62 -25.49
CA ARG A 29 -4.50 -5.09 -26.72
C ARG A 29 -3.55 -5.85 -27.63
N SER A 30 -2.26 -5.53 -27.57
CA SER A 30 -1.21 -6.19 -28.37
C SER A 30 -1.15 -7.69 -28.15
N TYR A 31 -1.50 -8.17 -26.95
CA TYR A 31 -1.50 -9.59 -26.62
C TYR A 31 -2.69 -10.36 -27.22
N SER A 32 -3.70 -9.68 -27.78
CA SER A 32 -4.89 -10.31 -28.40
C SER A 32 -5.67 -11.27 -27.50
N LEU A 33 -5.58 -11.11 -26.18
CA LEU A 33 -6.23 -11.95 -25.16
C LEU A 33 -7.42 -11.26 -24.46
N GLY A 34 -7.79 -10.05 -24.86
CA GLY A 34 -8.86 -9.26 -24.22
C GLY A 34 -8.52 -8.76 -22.82
N LEU A 35 -7.22 -8.67 -22.49
CA LEU A 35 -6.75 -8.28 -21.16
C LEU A 35 -7.10 -6.84 -20.82
N GLU A 36 -7.25 -5.93 -21.79
CA GLU A 36 -7.68 -4.55 -21.58
C GLU A 36 -9.10 -4.41 -21.02
N ARG A 37 -9.88 -5.50 -21.04
CA ARG A 37 -11.22 -5.60 -20.45
C ARG A 37 -11.27 -6.47 -19.19
N SER A 38 -10.25 -7.29 -18.98
CA SER A 38 -10.14 -8.24 -17.87
C SER A 38 -8.68 -8.35 -17.43
N THR A 39 -8.15 -7.25 -16.91
CA THR A 39 -6.73 -7.11 -16.60
C THR A 39 -6.39 -7.93 -15.36
N PRO A 40 -5.31 -8.75 -15.38
CA PRO A 40 -4.83 -9.42 -14.17
C PRO A 40 -4.60 -8.42 -13.05
N LEU A 41 -5.09 -8.72 -11.84
CA LEU A 41 -5.10 -7.78 -10.72
C LEU A 41 -3.73 -7.15 -10.44
N TRP A 42 -2.65 -7.94 -10.47
CA TRP A 42 -1.30 -7.43 -10.23
C TRP A 42 -0.90 -6.33 -11.22
N TYR A 43 -1.22 -6.51 -12.51
CA TYR A 43 -0.89 -5.52 -13.54
C TYR A 43 -1.75 -4.29 -13.37
N TYR A 44 -3.05 -4.50 -13.12
CA TYR A 44 -3.98 -3.40 -12.90
C TYR A 44 -3.51 -2.50 -11.76
N VAL A 45 -3.05 -3.06 -10.64
CA VAL A 45 -2.53 -2.28 -9.50
C VAL A 45 -1.29 -1.46 -9.89
N LEU A 46 -0.39 -2.01 -10.70
CA LEU A 46 0.77 -1.26 -11.20
C LEU A 46 0.36 -0.14 -12.16
N LYS A 47 -0.58 -0.43 -13.09
CA LYS A 47 -1.06 0.57 -14.03
C LYS A 47 -1.87 1.68 -13.35
N GLU A 48 -2.63 1.32 -12.32
CA GLU A 48 -3.36 2.25 -11.48
C GLU A 48 -2.41 3.20 -10.74
N ALA A 49 -1.32 2.67 -10.17
CA ALA A 49 -0.27 3.49 -9.57
C ALA A 49 0.36 4.46 -10.58
N GLU A 50 0.68 3.99 -11.79
CA GLU A 50 1.24 4.82 -12.86
C GLU A 50 0.29 5.97 -13.26
N VAL A 51 -1.00 5.68 -13.46
CA VAL A 51 -1.97 6.64 -14.00
C VAL A 51 -2.45 7.64 -12.95
N GLU A 52 -2.74 7.18 -11.72
CA GLU A 52 -3.38 8.01 -10.69
C GLU A 52 -2.35 8.71 -9.78
N GLU A 53 -1.16 8.14 -9.64
CA GLU A 53 -0.18 8.55 -8.62
C GLU A 53 1.25 8.71 -9.18
N ASP A 54 1.39 8.88 -10.50
CA ASP A 54 2.67 9.00 -11.22
C ASP A 54 3.66 7.84 -10.93
N GLY A 55 3.16 6.68 -10.51
CA GLY A 55 3.95 5.54 -10.07
C GLY A 55 4.69 5.73 -8.73
N LEU A 56 4.44 6.83 -8.03
CA LEU A 56 5.04 7.14 -6.72
C LEU A 56 4.22 6.52 -5.58
N ARG A 57 2.89 6.56 -5.73
CA ARG A 57 1.80 6.00 -4.91
C ARG A 57 1.38 4.59 -5.30
N MET A 58 0.78 3.82 -4.39
CA MET A 58 -0.24 2.87 -4.83
C MET A 58 -1.54 3.63 -5.06
N GLY A 59 -2.26 3.29 -6.13
CA GLY A 59 -3.59 3.82 -6.39
C GLY A 59 -4.68 3.19 -5.50
N PRO A 60 -5.95 3.56 -5.73
CA PRO A 60 -7.07 3.21 -4.86
C PRO A 60 -7.23 1.71 -4.57
N VAL A 61 -7.18 0.84 -5.59
CA VAL A 61 -7.32 -0.61 -5.40
C VAL A 61 -6.10 -1.21 -4.71
N GLY A 62 -4.91 -0.92 -5.23
CA GLY A 62 -3.67 -1.45 -4.66
C GLY A 62 -3.45 -1.04 -3.21
N GLY A 63 -3.63 0.25 -2.93
CA GLY A 63 -3.50 0.83 -1.61
C GLY A 63 -4.52 0.26 -0.63
N ARG A 64 -5.77 0.05 -1.06
CA ARG A 64 -6.82 -0.53 -0.21
C ARG A 64 -6.51 -1.97 0.17
N ILE A 65 -6.08 -2.80 -0.79
CA ILE A 65 -5.69 -4.20 -0.52
C ILE A 65 -4.60 -4.25 0.54
N VAL A 66 -3.52 -3.47 0.38
CA VAL A 66 -2.39 -3.49 1.33
C VAL A 66 -2.82 -2.93 2.69
N ALA A 67 -3.56 -1.83 2.72
CA ALA A 67 -4.02 -1.22 3.97
C ALA A 67 -4.94 -2.17 4.76
N GLU A 68 -5.90 -2.83 4.12
CA GLU A 68 -6.81 -3.76 4.79
C GLU A 68 -6.11 -5.02 5.27
N VAL A 69 -5.08 -5.50 4.59
CA VAL A 69 -4.23 -6.59 5.10
C VAL A 69 -3.53 -6.16 6.39
N LEU A 70 -2.88 -4.99 6.41
CA LEU A 70 -2.18 -4.49 7.60
C LEU A 70 -3.13 -4.23 8.77
N ILE A 71 -4.27 -3.59 8.51
CA ILE A 71 -5.32 -3.35 9.52
C ILE A 71 -5.86 -4.68 10.03
N GLY A 72 -6.14 -5.62 9.14
CA GLY A 72 -6.61 -6.95 9.50
C GLY A 72 -5.62 -7.70 10.40
N LEU A 73 -4.32 -7.64 10.10
CA LEU A 73 -3.27 -8.21 10.96
C LEU A 73 -3.28 -7.56 12.35
N LEU A 74 -3.34 -6.23 12.43
CA LEU A 74 -3.38 -5.52 13.72
C LEU A 74 -4.63 -5.86 14.55
N GLN A 75 -5.79 -5.97 13.91
CA GLN A 75 -7.06 -6.25 14.60
C GLN A 75 -7.22 -7.71 15.02
N ASN A 76 -6.62 -8.65 14.28
CA ASN A 76 -6.79 -10.09 14.51
C ASN A 76 -5.62 -10.74 15.26
N ASP A 77 -4.52 -10.01 15.49
CA ASP A 77 -3.44 -10.46 16.37
C ASP A 77 -3.76 -10.09 17.83
N PRO A 78 -4.06 -11.07 18.72
CA PRO A 78 -4.37 -10.81 20.11
C PRO A 78 -3.18 -10.26 20.91
N THR A 79 -1.97 -10.32 20.36
CA THR A 79 -0.75 -9.77 20.95
C THR A 79 -0.38 -8.38 20.40
N SER A 80 -1.16 -7.86 19.43
CA SER A 80 -0.92 -6.54 18.87
C SER A 80 -1.11 -5.46 19.93
N TYR A 81 -0.35 -4.36 19.82
CA TYR A 81 -0.53 -3.20 20.70
C TYR A 81 -1.96 -2.63 20.66
N VAL A 82 -2.63 -2.71 19.51
CA VAL A 82 -4.03 -2.28 19.36
C VAL A 82 -4.96 -3.12 20.24
N ALA A 83 -4.69 -4.41 20.37
CA ALA A 83 -5.49 -5.32 21.18
C ALA A 83 -5.11 -5.25 22.68
N VAL A 84 -3.81 -5.28 23.01
CA VAL A 84 -3.36 -5.39 24.41
C VAL A 84 -3.31 -4.05 25.15
N ALA A 85 -3.17 -2.94 24.43
CA ALA A 85 -3.07 -1.60 25.01
C ALA A 85 -3.71 -0.53 24.10
N PRO A 86 -5.06 -0.46 24.02
CA PRO A 86 -5.77 0.41 23.08
C PRO A 86 -5.47 1.90 23.22
N ASP A 87 -5.18 2.36 24.44
CA ASP A 87 -4.84 3.75 24.74
C ASP A 87 -3.32 4.03 24.69
N TRP A 88 -2.51 3.04 24.32
CA TRP A 88 -1.06 3.19 24.26
C TRP A 88 -0.68 4.28 23.27
N ARG A 89 0.27 5.11 23.69
CA ARG A 89 0.93 6.10 22.84
C ARG A 89 2.44 5.85 22.85
N PRO A 90 3.11 5.98 21.70
CA PRO A 90 4.55 5.85 21.64
C PRO A 90 5.24 6.93 22.47
N THR A 91 6.23 6.53 23.25
CA THR A 91 7.00 7.41 24.16
C THR A 91 8.40 7.73 23.62
N LEU A 92 8.61 7.52 22.32
CA LEU A 92 9.93 7.70 21.72
C LEU A 92 10.33 9.18 21.73
N PRO A 93 11.62 9.48 21.97
CA PRO A 93 12.12 10.84 21.83
C PRO A 93 11.93 11.32 20.40
N SER A 94 11.53 12.58 20.25
CA SER A 94 11.45 13.27 18.97
C SER A 94 12.54 14.33 18.93
N ALA A 95 13.33 14.39 17.86
CA ALA A 95 14.29 15.49 17.67
C ALA A 95 13.59 16.86 17.61
N ALA A 96 12.31 16.91 17.20
CA ALA A 96 11.52 18.13 17.18
C ALA A 96 10.93 18.50 18.55
N GLY A 97 11.00 17.62 19.55
CA GLY A 97 10.45 17.85 20.89
C GLY A 97 8.91 17.88 20.96
N THR A 98 8.22 17.53 19.87
CA THR A 98 6.75 17.63 19.73
C THR A 98 5.99 16.39 20.19
N GLY A 99 6.69 15.34 20.63
CA GLY A 99 6.08 14.04 20.95
C GLY A 99 5.72 13.19 19.73
N GLU A 100 5.85 13.73 18.52
CA GLU A 100 5.77 12.97 17.26
C GLU A 100 7.18 12.60 16.80
N PHE A 101 7.49 11.31 16.77
CA PHE A 101 8.77 10.81 16.28
C PHE A 101 8.65 10.35 14.82
N ARG A 102 9.72 10.54 14.05
CA ARG A 102 9.85 10.14 12.64
C ARG A 102 10.70 8.88 12.53
N MET A 103 10.76 8.29 11.34
CA MET A 103 11.66 7.16 11.06
C MET A 103 13.13 7.47 11.36
N VAL A 104 13.57 8.71 11.16
CA VAL A 104 14.95 9.11 11.51
C VAL A 104 15.17 9.06 13.02
N ASP A 105 14.20 9.50 13.83
CA ASP A 105 14.30 9.43 15.29
C ASP A 105 14.41 7.97 15.79
N LEU A 106 13.70 7.03 15.14
CA LEU A 106 13.86 5.59 15.41
C LEU A 106 15.29 5.12 15.15
N LEU A 107 15.88 5.53 14.02
CA LEU A 107 17.26 5.18 13.68
C LEU A 107 18.25 5.80 14.67
N THR A 108 18.01 7.03 15.10
CA THR A 108 18.84 7.70 16.11
C THR A 108 18.77 7.00 17.46
N VAL A 109 17.57 6.63 17.92
CA VAL A 109 17.39 5.85 19.16
C VAL A 109 18.11 4.51 19.09
N ALA A 110 18.10 3.87 17.93
CA ALA A 110 18.81 2.62 17.70
C ALA A 110 20.33 2.80 17.45
N GLY A 111 20.84 4.03 17.39
CA GLY A 111 22.27 4.33 17.15
C GLY A 111 22.74 3.97 15.73
N VAL A 112 21.83 4.05 14.75
CA VAL A 112 22.08 3.64 13.36
C VAL A 112 21.84 4.75 12.34
N ASP A 113 21.59 5.97 12.79
CA ASP A 113 21.51 7.13 11.90
C ASP A 113 22.91 7.54 11.39
N PRO A 114 23.00 8.26 10.25
CA PRO A 114 24.29 8.67 9.69
C PRO A 114 25.17 9.48 10.66
N ALA A 115 24.57 10.34 11.50
CA ALA A 115 25.33 11.19 12.41
C ALA A 115 25.90 10.40 13.60
N SER A 116 25.19 9.39 14.12
CA SER A 116 25.73 8.49 15.16
C SER A 116 26.74 7.46 14.63
N ARG A 117 26.67 7.12 13.33
CA ARG A 117 27.59 6.17 12.67
C ARG A 117 28.94 6.77 12.25
N GLY A 118 29.09 8.10 12.30
CA GLY A 118 30.35 8.79 11.95
C GLY A 118 30.76 8.65 10.48
N GLN A 119 29.80 8.56 9.55
CA GLN A 119 30.02 8.51 8.10
C GLN A 119 29.57 9.80 7.42
#